data_AF-A0A660XG00-F1
#
_entry.id   AF-A0A660XG00-F1
#
_cell.length_a   1.000
_cell.length_b   1.000
_cell.length_c   1.000
_cell.angle_alpha   90.00
_cell.angle_beta   90.00
_cell.angle_gamma   90.00
#
_symmetry.space_group_name_H-M   'P 1'
#
loop_
_entity.id
_entity.type
_entity.pdbx_description
1 polymer ?
#
loop_
_entity_poly.entity_id
_entity_poly.type
_entity_poly.pdbx_seq_one_letter_code
_entity_poly.pdbx_strand_id
1 'polypeptide(L)' 'MQALRAQEQKHIPVVLTKEEVNEVMANLTGSYQLIVYLMYGCGLRMNEALHIRVKDI' A
#
# COMPACT_ATOMS: atom_id res chain seq x y z
N MET A 1 -1.47 34.73 23.87
CA MET A 1 -0.61 33.55 24.14
C MET A 1 -0.46 32.78 22.84
N GLN A 2 0.75 32.78 22.28
CA GLN A 2 1.08 32.09 21.03
C GLN A 2 1.03 30.57 21.24
N ALA A 3 0.20 29.87 20.48
CA ALA A 3 0.26 28.42 20.40
C ALA A 3 1.52 28.03 19.62
N LEU A 4 2.49 27.43 20.31
CA LEU A 4 3.68 26.85 19.71
C LEU A 4 3.22 25.70 18.80
N ARG A 5 3.21 25.88 17.48
CA ARG A 5 2.92 24.81 16.52
C ARG A 5 4.00 23.73 16.71
N ALA A 6 3.61 22.55 17.17
CA ALA A 6 4.49 21.39 17.24
C ALA A 6 5.06 21.12 15.83
N GLN A 7 6.37 20.93 15.71
CA GLN A 7 6.99 20.51 14.46
C GLN A 7 6.44 19.13 14.10
N GLU A 8 5.72 19.05 12.98
CA GLU A 8 5.30 17.79 12.39
C GLU A 8 6.56 16.95 12.11
N GLN A 9 6.72 15.84 12.83
CA GLN A 9 7.77 14.88 12.52
C GLN A 9 7.49 14.33 11.12
N LYS A 10 8.39 14.59 10.17
CA LYS A 10 8.32 14.02 8.84
C LYS A 10 8.44 12.50 8.97
N HIS A 11 7.31 11.79 8.88
CA HIS A 11 7.31 10.34 8.85
C HIS A 11 7.92 9.91 7.52
N ILE A 12 9.18 9.48 7.54
CA ILE A 12 9.84 8.94 6.37
C ILE A 12 9.15 7.59 6.09
N PRO A 13 8.59 7.38 4.88
CA PRO A 13 7.98 6.10 4.56
C PRO A 13 9.08 5.04 4.50
N VAL A 14 8.95 4.02 5.35
CA VAL A 14 9.76 2.80 5.22
C VAL A 14 9.15 2.01 4.08
N VAL A 15 9.89 1.89 2.99
CA VAL A 15 9.46 1.16 1.79
C VAL A 15 10.14 -0.20 1.75
N LEU A 16 9.39 -1.21 1.29
CA LEU A 16 9.94 -2.55 1.04
C LEU A 16 10.82 -2.52 -0.21
N THR A 17 11.90 -3.30 -0.15
CA THR A 17 12.73 -3.64 -1.31
C THR A 17 11.99 -4.57 -2.27
N LYS A 18 12.47 -4.71 -3.50
CA LYS A 18 11.83 -5.59 -4.50
C LYS A 18 11.87 -7.05 -4.08
N GLU A 19 12.96 -7.44 -3.43
CA GLU A 19 13.20 -8.77 -2.89
C GLU A 19 12.20 -9.09 -1.78
N GLU A 20 12.03 -8.19 -0.81
CA GLU A 20 11.04 -8.34 0.27
C GLU A 20 9.61 -8.41 -0.27
N VAL A 21 9.26 -7.60 -1.28
CA VAL A 21 7.94 -7.68 -1.92
C VAL A 21 7.72 -9.03 -2.57
N ASN A 22 8.72 -9.57 -3.27
CA ASN A 22 8.61 -10.90 -3.89
C ASN A 22 8.43 -12.00 -2.84
N GLU A 23 9.14 -11.93 -1.71
CA GLU A 23 8.94 -12.88 -0.61
C GLU A 23 7.53 -12.79 -0.04
N VAL A 24 6.99 -11.59 0.18
CA VAL A 24 5.62 -11.39 0.65
C VAL A 24 4.62 -11.95 -0.36
N MET A 25 4.76 -11.64 -1.65
CA MET A 25 3.89 -12.12 -2.73
C MET A 25 3.90 -13.65 -2.86
N ALA A 26 5.05 -14.29 -2.61
CA ALA A 26 5.20 -15.74 -2.65
C ALA A 26 4.49 -16.45 -1.49
N ASN A 27 4.31 -15.77 -0.35
CA ASN A 27 3.59 -16.30 0.81
C ASN A 27 2.07 -16.03 0.76
N LEU A 28 1.59 -15.22 -0.19
CA LEU A 28 0.17 -14.92 -0.35
C LEU A 28 -0.47 -15.85 -1.38
N THR A 29 -1.70 -16.29 -1.10
CA THR A 29 -2.45 -17.19 -1.99
C THR A 29 -3.87 -16.68 -2.25
N GLY A 30 -4.40 -16.97 -3.44
CA GLY A 30 -5.79 -16.68 -3.79
C GLY A 30 -6.07 -15.18 -3.91
N SER A 31 -7.21 -14.73 -3.37
CA SER A 31 -7.70 -13.35 -3.53
C SER A 31 -6.77 -12.29 -2.94
N TYR A 32 -6.08 -12.59 -1.84
CA TYR A 32 -5.14 -11.65 -1.22
C TYR A 32 -3.92 -11.40 -2.09
N GLN A 33 -3.46 -12.43 -2.80
CA GLN A 33 -2.35 -12.30 -3.75
C GLN A 33 -2.73 -11.33 -4.88
N LEU A 34 -3.93 -11.47 -5.45
CA LEU A 34 -4.45 -10.58 -6.49
C LEU A 34 -4.56 -9.13 -6.00
N ILE A 35 -5.10 -8.93 -4.79
CA ILE A 35 -5.24 -7.59 -4.19
C ILE A 35 -3.87 -6.94 -4.03
N VAL A 36 -2.88 -7.67 -3.49
CA VAL A 36 -1.53 -7.13 -3.28
C VAL A 36 -0.82 -6.87 -4.61
N TYR A 37 -1.02 -7.70 -5.63
CA TYR A 37 -0.54 -7.42 -6.99
C TYR A 37 -1.15 -6.15 -7.58
N LEU A 38 -2.44 -5.92 -7.41
CA LEU A 38 -3.12 -4.70 -7.87
C LEU A 38 -2.62 -3.46 -7.12
N MET A 39 -2.45 -3.57 -5.80
CA MET A 39 -1.89 -2.48 -4.99
C MET A 39 -0.46 -2.14 -5.39
N TYR A 40 0.40 -3.15 -5.57
CA TYR A 40 1.80 -2.95 -5.92
C TYR A 40 1.99 -2.51 -7.37
N GLY A 41 1.26 -3.12 -8.32
CA GLY A 41 1.39 -2.88 -9.75
C GLY A 41 0.69 -1.61 -10.24
N CYS A 42 -0.47 -1.28 -9.69
CA CYS A 42 -1.25 -0.09 -10.08
C CYS A 42 -1.11 1.06 -9.07
N GLY A 43 -0.43 0.86 -7.94
CA GLY A 43 -0.28 1.87 -6.89
C GLY A 43 -1.57 2.14 -6.11
N LEU A 44 -2.53 1.21 -6.14
CA LEU A 44 -3.82 1.36 -5.47
C LEU A 44 -3.65 1.32 -3.95
N ARG A 45 -4.37 2.19 -3.25
CA ARG A 45 -4.51 2.10 -1.80
C ARG A 45 -5.39 0.91 -1.44
N MET A 46 -5.25 0.42 -0.21
CA MET A 46 -6.02 -0.74 0.29
C MET A 46 -7.53 -0.58 0.02
N ASN A 47 -8.11 0.58 0.33
CA ASN A 47 -9.53 0.82 0.09
C ASN A 47 -9.90 0.81 -1.40
N GLU A 48 -9.03 1.29 -2.28
CA GLU A 48 -9.30 1.30 -3.72
C GLU A 48 -9.25 -0.12 -4.28
N ALA A 49 -8.25 -0.91 -3.88
CA ALA A 49 -8.11 -2.29 -4.30
C ALA A 49 -9.27 -3.19 -3.80
N LEU A 50 -9.82 -2.91 -2.62
CA LEU A 50 -10.97 -3.64 -2.07
C LEU A 50 -12.30 -3.27 -2.73
N HIS A 51 -12.42 -2.06 -3.28
CA HIS A 51 -13.67 -1.56 -3.88
C HIS A 51 -13.63 -1.52 -5.41
N ILE A 52 -12.55 -2.02 -6.03
CA ILE A 52 -12.44 -2.10 -7.49
C ILE A 52 -13.58 -2.97 -8.05
N ARG A 53 -14.22 -2.51 -9.12
CA ARG A 53 -15.26 -3.28 -9.83
C ARG A 53 -14.74 -3.65 -11.20
N VAL A 54 -15.27 -4.73 -11.76
CA VAL A 54 -14.90 -5.22 -13.10
C VAL A 54 -15.04 -4.17 -14.19
N LYS A 55 -15.97 -3.20 -14.05
CA LYS A 55 -16.16 -2.10 -15.00
C LYS A 55 -15.12 -0.98 -14.90
N ASP A 56 -14.34 -0.97 -13.83
CA ASP A 56 -13.28 0.02 -13.59
C ASP A 56 -11.92 -0.51 -14.12
N ILE A 57 -11.90 -1.75 -14.66
CA ILE A 57 -10.77 -2.39 -15.35
C ILE A 57 -10.87 -2.14 -16.85
#